data_AF-A0A218Z6K4-F1
#
_entry.id   AF-A0A218Z6K4-F1
#
_cell.length_a   1.000
_cell.length_b   1.000
_cell.length_c   1.000
_cell.angle_alpha   90.00
_cell.angle_beta   90.00
_cell.angle_gamma   90.00
#
_symmetry.space_group_name_H-M   'P 1'
#
loop_
_entity.id
_entity.type
_entity.pdbx_description
1 polymer ?
#
loop_
_entity_poly.entity_id
_entity_poly.type
_entity_poly.pdbx_seq_one_letter_code
_entity_poly.pdbx_strand_id
1 'polypeptide(L)'
;MPRAIRGRPVVEAGVGGELEANAMPGVLVECDPSIKSIIVKIDSADHAFIVEELDDQTLVIKENMLPILKQKLDDVLRETQNVPDESDMD
;
A
#
# COMPACT_ATOMS: atom_id res chain seq x y z
N MET A 1 -12.69 26.92 40.90
CA MET A 1 -11.25 26.67 40.64
C MET A 1 -11.19 25.78 39.42
N PRO A 2 -10.50 26.18 38.33
CA PRO A 2 -10.58 25.51 37.05
C PRO A 2 -9.52 24.41 36.88
N ARG A 3 -9.74 23.60 35.83
CA ARG A 3 -8.78 22.95 34.90
C ARG A 3 -8.85 21.42 34.83
N ALA A 4 -9.41 21.02 33.70
CA ALA A 4 -9.35 19.71 33.07
C ALA A 4 -7.91 19.26 32.71
N ILE A 5 -7.85 18.04 32.19
CA ILE A 5 -6.77 17.34 31.48
C ILE A 5 -5.57 16.84 32.28
N ARG A 6 -5.54 15.52 32.48
CA ARG A 6 -4.31 14.76 32.32
C ARG A 6 -4.63 13.46 31.58
N GLY A 7 -4.84 13.60 30.27
CA GLY A 7 -4.69 12.47 29.36
C GLY A 7 -3.32 11.88 29.62
N ARG A 8 -3.30 10.67 30.18
CA ARG A 8 -2.06 9.93 30.36
C ARG A 8 -1.61 9.46 28.98
N PRO A 9 -0.34 9.68 28.59
CA PRO A 9 0.23 8.93 27.48
C PRO A 9 0.21 7.45 27.88
N VAL A 10 -0.29 6.61 26.98
CA VAL A 10 -0.21 5.15 27.06
C VAL A 10 1.24 4.74 26.83
N VAL A 11 2.06 4.88 27.87
CA VAL A 11 3.36 4.23 27.98
C VAL A 11 3.36 3.44 29.29
N GLU A 12 2.63 2.32 29.29
CA GLU A 12 2.90 1.22 30.22
C GLU A 12 3.90 0.30 29.49
N ALA A 13 5.19 0.39 29.81
CA ALA A 13 5.87 -0.30 30.91
C ALA A 13 6.06 -1.81 30.65
N GLY A 14 7.10 -2.11 29.87
CA GLY A 14 8.12 -3.15 30.06
C GLY A 14 7.75 -4.60 30.42
N VAL A 15 8.23 -5.55 29.61
CA VAL A 15 9.17 -6.63 30.01
C VAL A 15 9.93 -7.12 28.77
N GLY A 16 11.28 -7.10 28.84
CA GLY A 16 12.19 -8.11 28.28
C GLY A 16 12.23 -8.36 26.77
N GLY A 17 13.37 -8.06 26.15
CA GLY A 17 13.72 -8.61 24.84
C GLY A 17 14.39 -7.57 23.95
N GLU A 18 15.71 -7.59 23.96
CA GLU A 18 16.53 -7.09 22.87
C GLU A 18 16.12 -7.84 21.60
N LEU A 19 15.25 -7.24 20.81
CA LEU A 19 15.09 -7.57 19.40
C LEU A 19 15.00 -6.23 18.70
N GLU A 20 16.11 -5.81 18.12
CA GLU A 20 16.10 -4.97 16.94
C GLU A 20 15.22 -5.67 15.91
N ALA A 21 13.91 -5.45 16.00
CA ALA A 21 13.01 -5.76 14.92
C ALA A 21 13.37 -4.73 13.85
N ASN A 22 14.30 -5.12 12.99
CA ASN A 22 14.47 -4.55 11.67
C ASN A 22 13.18 -4.87 10.90
N ALA A 23 12.06 -4.30 11.35
CA ALA A 23 10.82 -4.28 10.61
C ALA A 23 11.12 -3.42 9.40
N MET A 24 11.40 -4.06 8.28
CA MET A 24 11.41 -3.35 7.01
C MET A 24 10.02 -2.74 6.88
N PRO A 25 9.89 -1.41 6.76
CA PRO A 25 8.60 -0.76 6.64
C PRO A 25 7.96 -1.20 5.32
N GLY A 26 7.13 -2.22 5.43
CA GLY A 26 6.30 -2.77 4.38
C GLY A 26 4.85 -2.49 4.72
N VAL A 27 4.07 -2.10 3.72
CA VAL A 27 2.63 -1.92 3.85
C VAL A 27 1.96 -3.17 3.31
N LEU A 28 1.14 -3.79 4.16
CA LEU A 28 0.24 -4.86 3.75
C LEU A 28 -0.87 -4.26 2.89
N VAL A 29 -1.02 -4.77 1.67
CA VAL A 29 -2.06 -4.32 0.75
C VAL A 29 -2.93 -5.52 0.38
N GLU A 30 -4.23 -5.35 0.63
CA GLU A 30 -5.27 -6.28 0.21
C GLU A 30 -6.00 -5.69 -1.01
N CYS A 31 -6.01 -6.42 -2.12
CA CYS A 31 -6.58 -5.98 -3.38
C CYS A 31 -7.04 -7.16 -4.25
N ASP A 32 -7.94 -6.90 -5.20
CA ASP A 32 -8.42 -7.90 -6.14
C ASP A 32 -7.31 -8.52 -6.99
N PRO A 33 -7.45 -9.79 -7.44
CA PRO A 33 -6.47 -10.46 -8.30
C PRO A 33 -6.23 -9.73 -9.63
N SER A 34 -7.22 -8.98 -10.11
CA SER A 34 -7.11 -8.11 -11.29
C SER A 34 -6.11 -6.96 -11.06
N ILE A 35 -6.20 -6.31 -9.90
CA ILE A 35 -5.30 -5.21 -9.51
C ILE A 35 -3.91 -5.77 -9.25
N LYS A 36 -3.82 -6.92 -8.57
CA LYS A 36 -2.56 -7.63 -8.37
C LYS A 36 -1.86 -7.93 -9.70
N SER A 37 -2.60 -8.39 -10.71
CA SER A 37 -2.04 -8.63 -12.05
C SER A 37 -1.46 -7.36 -12.69
N ILE A 38 -2.07 -6.20 -12.46
CA ILE A 38 -1.55 -4.91 -12.92
C ILE A 38 -0.31 -4.51 -12.12
N ILE A 39 -0.34 -4.67 -10.80
CA ILE A 39 0.82 -4.41 -9.92
C ILE A 39 2.01 -5.26 -10.35
N VAL A 40 1.81 -6.57 -10.57
CA VAL A 40 2.84 -7.49 -11.04
C VAL A 40 3.34 -7.10 -12.43
N LYS A 41 2.47 -6.62 -13.33
CA LYS A 41 2.91 -6.07 -14.64
C LYS A 41 3.76 -4.81 -14.50
N ILE A 42 3.39 -3.90 -13.60
CA ILE A 42 4.15 -2.67 -13.31
C ILE A 42 5.49 -3.02 -12.66
N ASP A 43 5.48 -3.98 -11.74
CA ASP A 43 6.65 -4.49 -11.03
C ASP A 43 7.54 -5.32 -11.95
N SER A 44 7.01 -5.92 -13.02
CA SER A 44 7.78 -6.78 -13.95
C SER A 44 9.01 -6.10 -14.54
N ALA A 45 9.02 -4.77 -14.65
CA ALA A 45 10.15 -4.00 -15.16
C ALA A 45 11.34 -3.95 -14.19
N ASP A 46 11.11 -3.66 -12.91
CA ASP A 46 12.17 -3.35 -11.93
C ASP A 46 12.15 -4.24 -10.67
N HIS A 47 11.10 -5.05 -10.48
CA HIS A 47 10.80 -5.87 -9.30
C HIS A 47 11.13 -5.16 -7.97
N ALA A 48 10.82 -3.87 -7.92
CA ALA A 48 11.27 -2.97 -6.86
C ALA A 48 10.16 -2.64 -5.87
N PHE A 49 8.89 -2.86 -6.25
CA PHE A 49 7.71 -2.45 -5.49
C PHE A 49 7.26 -3.54 -4.51
N ILE A 50 7.14 -4.78 -5.00
CA ILE A 50 6.68 -5.93 -4.20
C ILE A 50 7.84 -6.43 -3.33
N VAL A 51 7.58 -6.59 -2.03
CA VAL A 51 8.53 -7.18 -1.07
C VAL A 51 8.30 -8.68 -0.99
N GLU A 52 7.06 -9.07 -0.75
CA GLU A 52 6.65 -10.46 -0.59
C GLU A 52 5.17 -10.61 -0.99
N GLU A 53 4.85 -11.71 -1.67
CA GLU A 53 3.47 -12.09 -1.99
C GLU A 53 2.99 -13.10 -0.94
N LEU A 54 1.93 -12.75 -0.22
CA LEU A 54 1.36 -13.62 0.81
C LEU A 54 0.31 -14.56 0.20
N ASP A 55 -0.57 -14.00 -0.63
CA ASP A 55 -1.72 -14.70 -1.23
C ASP A 55 -2.11 -14.04 -2.57
N ASP A 56 -3.12 -14.58 -3.25
CA ASP A 56 -3.66 -14.03 -4.51
C ASP A 56 -4.31 -12.65 -4.36
N GLN A 57 -4.74 -12.28 -3.15
CA GLN A 57 -5.35 -10.99 -2.85
C GLN A 57 -4.51 -10.12 -1.91
N THR A 58 -3.43 -10.67 -1.36
CA THR A 58 -2.65 -10.01 -0.30
C THR A 58 -1.18 -10.01 -0.65
N LEU A 59 -0.56 -8.84 -0.61
CA LEU A 59 0.87 -8.69 -0.85
C LEU A 59 1.47 -7.56 -0.02
N VAL A 60 2.76 -7.64 0.23
CA VAL A 60 3.53 -6.65 0.98
C VAL A 60 4.30 -5.76 0.01
N ILE A 61 4.12 -4.45 0.14
CA ILE A 61 4.74 -3.43 -0.73
C ILE A 61 5.68 -2.57 0.09
N LYS A 62 6.80 -2.11 -0.48
CA LYS A 62 7.68 -1.16 0.19
C LYS A 62 6.94 0.15 0.46
N GLU A 63 6.95 0.62 1.71
CA GLU A 63 6.24 1.85 2.11
C GLU A 63 6.64 3.07 1.27
N ASN A 64 7.94 3.21 0.98
CA ASN A 64 8.48 4.31 0.16
C ASN A 64 8.01 4.26 -1.30
N MET A 65 7.66 3.08 -1.81
CA MET A 65 7.25 2.88 -3.20
C MET A 65 5.73 2.82 -3.38
N LEU A 66 4.97 2.61 -2.31
CA LEU A 66 3.50 2.60 -2.30
C LEU A 66 2.87 3.83 -3.00
N PRO A 67 3.27 5.09 -2.73
CA PRO A 67 2.66 6.25 -3.40
C PRO A 67 2.94 6.27 -4.91
N ILE A 68 4.12 5.82 -5.34
CA ILE A 68 4.53 5.76 -6.75
C ILE A 68 3.73 4.66 -7.46
N LEU A 69 3.59 3.49 -6.82
CA LEU A 69 2.80 2.39 -7.35
C LEU A 69 1.34 2.80 -7.53
N LYS A 70 0.75 3.47 -6.53
CA LYS A 70 -0.62 3.99 -6.62
C LYS A 70 -0.80 4.96 -7.79
N GLN A 71 0.15 5.88 -8.01
CA GLN A 71 0.08 6.79 -9.15
C GLN A 71 0.17 6.04 -10.49
N LYS A 72 1.11 5.11 -10.64
CA LYS A 72 1.24 4.28 -11.86
C LYS A 72 -0.01 3.43 -12.11
N LEU A 73 -0.59 2.88 -11.05
CA LEU A 73 -1.78 2.06 -11.16
C LEU A 73 -2.99 2.89 -11.58
N ASP A 74 -3.16 4.10 -11.02
CA ASP A 74 -4.18 5.07 -11.43
C ASP A 74 -3.99 5.50 -12.88
N ASP A 75 -2.75 5.74 -13.32
CA ASP A 75 -2.41 6.11 -14.70
C ASP A 75 -2.75 5.00 -15.71
N VAL A 76 -2.39 3.75 -15.40
CA VAL A 76 -2.73 2.57 -16.23
C VAL A 76 -4.24 2.35 -16.29
N LEU A 77 -4.94 2.49 -15.15
CA LEU A 77 -6.41 2.39 -15.11
C LEU A 77 -7.07 3.49 -15.95
N ARG A 78 -6.57 4.73 -15.86
CA ARG A 78 -7.04 5.85 -16.66
C ARG A 78 -6.79 5.65 -18.15
N GLU A 79 -5.61 5.20 -18.54
CA GLU A 79 -5.29 4.90 -19.94
C GLU A 79 -6.20 3.80 -20.49
N THR A 80 -6.45 2.75 -19.69
CA THR A 80 -7.37 1.66 -20.05
C THR A 80 -8.83 2.12 -20.11
N GLN A 81 -9.22 3.12 -19.32
CA GLN A 81 -10.59 3.65 -19.27
C GLN A 81 -10.83 4.78 -20.30
N ASN A 82 -9.78 5.35 -20.88
CA ASN A 82 -9.83 6.39 -21.90
C ASN A 82 -9.81 5.83 -23.33
N VAL A 83 -10.09 4.53 -23.54
CA VAL A 83 -10.67 4.14 -24.82
C VAL A 83 -11.99 4.89 -24.92
N PRO A 84 -12.11 5.86 -25.86
CA PRO A 84 -13.24 6.76 -25.90
C PRO A 84 -14.49 5.91 -26.02
N ASP A 85 -15.36 6.10 -25.05
CA ASP A 85 -16.78 5.88 -25.24
C ASP A 85 -17.17 6.76 -26.44
N GLU A 86 -17.16 6.20 -27.65
CA GLU A 86 -17.75 6.77 -28.86
C GLU A 86 -19.30 6.81 -28.73
N SER A 87 -19.84 7.01 -27.52
CA SER A 87 -21.27 7.00 -27.20
C SER A 87 -21.82 8.40 -26.95
N ASP A 88 -21.35 9.39 -27.71
CA ASP A 88 -22.08 10.65 -27.91
C ASP A 88 -22.01 11.03 -29.41
N MET A 89 -22.36 10.06 -30.26
CA MET A 89 -22.98 10.34 -31.57
C MET A 89 -24.48 10.00 -31.46
N ASP A 90 -25.31 10.97 -31.06
CA ASP A 90 -26.55 11.40 -31.77
C ASP A 90 -27.10 12.69 -31.14
#